data_AF-A0A942A9T2-F1
#
_entry.id   AF-A0A942A9T2-F1
#
_cell.length_a   1.000
_cell.length_b   1.000
_cell.length_c   1.000
_cell.angle_alpha   90.00
_cell.angle_beta   90.00
_cell.angle_gamma   90.00
#
_symmetry.space_group_name_H-M   'P 1'
#
loop_
_entity.id
_entity.type
_entity.pdbx_description
1 polymer ?
#
loop_
_entity_poly.entity_id
_entity_poly.type
_entity_poly.pdbx_seq_one_letter_code
_entity_poly.pdbx_strand_id
1 'polypeptide(L)'
;VTLTLELKNTGNVDYSDLRVTDPSLGDVFTNQQLKAGESLTLEKEITVPATAEYQFTVTATDEGGSEMSVVTEPLTVTAVAPEDALTLTVTATADRTEVFEQPGLVRFTL
;
A
#
# COMPACT_ATOMS: atom_id res chain seq x y z
N VAL A 1 -1.08 -5.65 -1.23
CA VAL A 1 -1.37 -4.60 -0.23
C VAL A 1 -2.85 -4.31 -0.31
N THR A 2 -3.54 -4.20 0.82
CA THR A 2 -4.99 -3.90 0.83
C THR A 2 -5.18 -2.44 1.17
N LEU A 3 -5.79 -1.69 0.27
CA LEU A 3 -6.24 -0.33 0.50
C LEU A 3 -7.66 -0.37 1.06
N THR A 4 -7.90 0.39 2.12
CA THR A 4 -9.22 0.54 2.73
C THR A 4 -9.62 2.01 2.66
N LEU A 5 -10.76 2.29 2.03
CA LEU A 5 -11.38 3.60 2.00
C LEU A 5 -12.65 3.57 2.85
N GLU A 6 -12.72 4.45 3.84
CA GLU A 6 -13.93 4.68 4.62
C GLU A 6 -14.55 6.02 4.20
N LEU A 7 -15.76 5.95 3.65
CA LEU A 7 -16.54 7.11 3.26
C LEU A 7 -17.67 7.28 4.26
N LYS A 8 -17.81 8.49 4.81
CA LYS A 8 -18.86 8.80 5.77
C LYS A 8 -19.69 9.98 5.29
N ASN A 9 -20.98 9.77 5.11
CA ASN A 9 -21.90 10.84 4.78
C ASN A 9 -22.50 11.40 6.07
N THR A 10 -21.92 12.51 6.56
CA THR A 10 -22.45 13.25 7.72
C THR A 10 -23.60 14.21 7.36
N GLY A 11 -24.00 14.25 6.09
CA GLY A 11 -25.08 15.08 5.59
C GLY A 11 -26.46 14.43 5.74
N ASN A 12 -27.47 15.14 5.25
CA ASN A 12 -28.87 14.70 5.23
C ASN A 12 -29.38 14.36 3.82
N VAL A 13 -28.46 14.18 2.85
CA VAL A 13 -28.79 13.90 1.45
C VAL A 13 -28.15 12.58 1.05
N ASP A 14 -28.90 11.76 0.33
CA ASP A 14 -28.40 10.50 -0.22
C ASP A 14 -27.52 10.75 -1.44
N TYR A 15 -26.40 10.05 -1.50
CA TYR A 15 -25.50 10.06 -2.65
C TYR A 15 -25.62 8.77 -3.46
N SER A 16 -25.70 8.94 -4.77
CA SER A 16 -25.78 7.89 -5.78
C SER A 16 -24.69 8.07 -6.84
N ASP A 17 -24.45 7.04 -7.65
CA ASP A 17 -23.39 7.03 -8.67
C ASP A 17 -22.01 7.41 -8.10
N LEU A 18 -21.70 6.95 -6.88
CA LEU A 18 -20.42 7.25 -6.24
C LEU A 18 -19.30 6.49 -6.96
N ARG A 19 -18.28 7.25 -7.37
CA ARG A 19 -17.10 6.80 -8.09
C ARG A 19 -15.86 7.22 -7.33
N VAL A 20 -14.90 6.31 -7.27
CA VAL A 20 -13.59 6.53 -6.68
C VAL A 20 -12.57 6.29 -7.76
N THR A 21 -11.80 7.31 -8.10
CA THR A 21 -10.74 7.24 -9.11
C THR A 21 -9.39 7.60 -8.50
N ASP A 22 -8.33 7.07 -9.07
CA ASP A 22 -6.95 7.40 -8.70
C ASP A 22 -6.10 7.54 -9.98
N PRO A 23 -5.15 8.49 -10.05
CA PRO A 23 -4.33 8.70 -11.25
C PRO A 23 -3.50 7.48 -11.67
N SER A 24 -3.09 6.64 -10.72
CA SER A 24 -2.25 5.47 -10.93
C SER A 24 -3.07 4.20 -11.19
N LEU A 25 -4.25 4.08 -10.57
CA LEU A 25 -5.12 2.89 -10.62
C LEU A 25 -6.31 3.04 -11.58
N GLY A 26 -6.64 4.26 -12.01
CA GLY A 26 -7.84 4.55 -12.79
C GLY A 26 -9.12 4.50 -11.95
N ASP A 27 -10.20 3.95 -12.51
CA ASP A 27 -11.45 3.72 -11.78
C ASP A 27 -11.28 2.58 -10.76
N VAL A 28 -11.26 2.93 -9.48
CA VAL A 28 -11.08 1.97 -8.37
C VAL A 28 -12.42 1.35 -7.99
N PHE A 29 -13.44 2.20 -7.85
CA PHE A 29 -14.83 1.81 -7.56
C PHE A 29 -15.79 2.69 -8.36
N THR A 30 -16.89 2.11 -8.81
CA THR A 30 -17.92 2.83 -9.56
C THR A 30 -19.30 2.36 -9.14
N ASN A 31 -20.31 3.21 -9.36
CA ASN A 31 -21.71 2.89 -9.11
C ASN A 31 -22.01 2.50 -7.65
N GLN A 32 -21.31 3.13 -6.70
CA GLN A 32 -21.54 2.96 -5.27
C GLN A 32 -22.67 3.90 -4.80
N GLN A 33 -23.23 3.62 -3.63
CA GLN A 33 -24.28 4.43 -3.01
C GLN A 33 -23.93 4.68 -1.54
N LEU A 34 -24.24 5.87 -1.05
CA LEU A 34 -23.97 6.27 0.32
C LEU A 34 -25.12 7.14 0.83
N LYS A 35 -25.97 6.54 1.66
CA LYS A 35 -27.15 7.22 2.22
C LYS A 35 -26.75 8.26 3.26
N ALA A 36 -27.66 9.21 3.51
CA ALA A 36 -27.56 10.19 4.55
C ALA A 36 -27.29 9.55 5.92
N GLY A 37 -26.27 10.03 6.63
CA GLY A 37 -25.89 9.52 7.95
C GLY A 37 -25.15 8.18 7.96
N GLU A 38 -25.03 7.51 6.81
CA GLU A 38 -24.39 6.19 6.71
C GLU A 38 -22.89 6.28 6.42
N SER A 39 -22.22 5.15 6.58
CA SER A 39 -20.81 4.97 6.21
C SER A 39 -20.66 3.80 5.26
N LEU A 40 -19.72 3.90 4.33
CA LEU A 40 -19.39 2.88 3.34
C LEU A 40 -17.90 2.61 3.40
N THR A 41 -17.54 1.34 3.62
CA THR A 41 -16.15 0.90 3.60
C THR A 41 -15.90 0.12 2.32
N LEU A 42 -14.85 0.49 1.60
CA LEU A 42 -14.45 -0.11 0.33
C LEU A 42 -13.00 -0.60 0.45
N GLU A 43 -12.80 -1.86 0.10
CA GLU A 43 -11.48 -2.49 0.16
C GLU A 43 -11.03 -2.92 -1.23
N LYS A 44 -9.79 -2.56 -1.59
CA LYS A 44 -9.17 -2.95 -2.85
C LYS A 44 -7.80 -3.55 -2.59
N GLU A 45 -7.62 -4.78 -3.04
CA GLU A 45 -6.29 -5.37 -3.11
C GLU A 45 -5.55 -4.83 -4.34
N ILE A 46 -4.35 -4.32 -4.11
CA ILE A 46 -3.45 -3.83 -5.16
C ILE A 46 -2.07 -4.47 -5.03
N THR A 47 -1.44 -4.66 -6.19
CA THR A 47 -0.04 -5.07 -6.31
C THR A 47 0.79 -3.82 -6.53
N VAL A 48 1.72 -3.54 -5.61
CA VAL A 48 2.58 -2.35 -5.65
C VAL A 48 3.98 -2.78 -6.09
N PRO A 49 4.34 -2.71 -7.39
CA PRO A 49 5.62 -3.20 -7.89
C PRO A 49 6.80 -2.28 -7.52
N ALA A 50 6.53 -0.99 -7.29
CA ALA A 50 7.52 0.01 -6.89
C ALA A 50 6.83 1.06 -6.01
N THR A 51 7.61 1.81 -5.23
CA THR A 51 7.08 2.90 -4.40
C THR A 51 6.21 3.84 -5.24
N ALA A 52 4.96 4.00 -4.81
CA ALA A 52 3.95 4.77 -5.52
C ALA A 52 3.17 5.66 -4.54
N GLU A 53 2.70 6.79 -5.05
CA GLU A 53 1.77 7.66 -4.36
C GLU A 53 0.37 7.47 -4.96
N TYR A 54 -0.61 7.30 -4.10
CA TYR A 54 -2.01 7.14 -4.46
C TYR A 54 -2.82 8.30 -3.91
N GLN A 55 -3.69 8.87 -4.71
CA GLN A 55 -4.61 9.94 -4.32
C GLN A 55 -5.98 9.65 -4.91
N PHE A 56 -6.96 9.42 -4.05
CA PHE A 56 -8.30 9.05 -4.48
C PHE A 56 -9.17 10.29 -4.63
N THR A 57 -9.84 10.40 -5.77
CA THR A 57 -10.91 11.36 -6.02
C THR A 57 -12.24 10.65 -5.95
N VAL A 58 -13.06 11.05 -4.99
CA VAL A 58 -14.42 10.55 -4.81
C VAL A 58 -15.38 11.54 -5.45
N THR A 59 -16.13 11.11 -6.45
CA THR A 59 -17.21 11.89 -7.07
C THR A 59 -18.54 11.19 -6.79
N ALA A 60 -19.57 11.94 -6.40
CA ALA A 60 -20.89 11.39 -6.15
C ALA A 60 -21.99 12.39 -6.53
N THR A 61 -23.16 11.87 -6.91
CA THR A 61 -24.31 12.68 -7.33
C THR A 61 -25.38 12.64 -6.26
N ASP A 62 -25.82 13.81 -5.80
CA ASP A 62 -26.90 13.91 -4.83
C ASP A 62 -28.29 13.69 -5.44
N GLU A 63 -29.33 13.61 -4.60
CA GLU A 63 -30.72 13.45 -5.04
C GLU A 63 -31.21 14.60 -5.95
N GLY A 64 -30.60 15.79 -5.82
CA GLY A 64 -30.88 16.95 -6.67
C GLY A 64 -30.18 16.92 -8.03
N GLY A 65 -29.37 15.90 -8.30
CA GLY A 65 -28.57 15.77 -9.52
C GLY A 65 -27.31 16.64 -9.53
N SER A 66 -26.91 17.20 -8.37
CA SER A 66 -25.64 17.92 -8.26
C SER A 66 -24.51 16.97 -7.95
N GLU A 67 -23.40 17.13 -8.68
CA GLU A 67 -22.18 16.36 -8.45
C GLU A 67 -21.32 17.03 -7.37
N MET A 68 -20.83 16.21 -6.45
CA MET A 68 -19.90 16.57 -5.40
C MET A 68 -18.60 15.80 -5.61
N SER A 69 -17.47 16.48 -5.51
CA SER A 69 -16.15 15.84 -5.58
C SER A 69 -15.31 16.16 -4.35
N VAL A 70 -14.66 15.13 -3.82
CA VAL A 70 -13.77 15.21 -2.66
C VAL A 70 -12.49 14.46 -3.00
N VAL A 71 -11.35 15.08 -2.76
CA VAL A 71 -10.04 14.47 -2.98
C VAL A 71 -9.43 14.12 -1.62
N THR A 72 -8.92 12.90 -1.49
CA THR A 72 -8.24 12.47 -0.27
C THR A 72 -6.83 13.04 -0.17
N GLU A 73 -6.24 12.97 1.02
CA GLU A 73 -4.80 13.19 1.19
C GLU A 73 -4.01 12.13 0.39
N PRO A 74 -2.82 12.49 -0.13
CA PRO A 74 -1.96 11.54 -0.83
C PRO A 74 -1.43 10.48 0.14
N LEU A 75 -1.51 9.22 -0.28
CA LEU A 75 -1.01 8.06 0.45
C LEU A 75 0.21 7.49 -0.28
N THR A 76 1.38 7.62 0.32
CA THR A 76 2.61 7.01 -0.21
C THR A 76 2.72 5.56 0.28
N VAL A 77 2.74 4.61 -0.65
CA VAL A 77 3.00 3.20 -0.37
C VAL A 77 4.40 2.85 -0.89
N THR A 78 5.33 2.60 0.03
CA THR A 78 6.69 2.22 -0.31
C THR A 78 6.78 0.72 -0.57
N ALA A 79 7.23 0.33 -1.76
CA ALA A 79 7.61 -1.06 -2.05
C ALA A 79 9.13 -1.17 -1.98
N VAL A 80 9.62 -2.10 -1.16
CA VAL A 80 11.04 -2.42 -1.09
C VAL A 80 11.32 -3.57 -2.04
N ALA A 81 12.17 -3.30 -3.04
CA ALA A 81 12.86 -4.28 -3.86
C ALA A 81 13.29 -5.52 -3.04
N PRO A 82 12.89 -6.79 -3.27
CA PRO A 82 13.52 -7.89 -2.51
C PRO A 82 15.04 -7.98 -2.80
N GLU A 83 15.49 -7.40 -3.93
CA GLU A 83 16.90 -7.21 -4.29
C GLU A 83 17.60 -6.07 -3.52
N ASP A 84 16.85 -5.07 -3.03
CA ASP A 84 17.32 -4.00 -2.14
C ASP A 84 17.15 -4.34 -0.65
N ALA A 85 16.38 -5.39 -0.34
CA ALA A 85 16.30 -5.95 1.00
C ALA A 85 17.67 -6.57 1.32
N LEU A 86 18.51 -5.76 1.97
CA LEU A 86 19.87 -6.08 2.38
C LEU A 86 19.92 -7.44 3.13
N THR A 87 20.16 -8.53 2.40
CA THR A 87 20.39 -9.86 2.99
C THR A 87 21.89 -10.03 3.24
N LEU A 88 22.41 -9.31 4.24
CA LEU A 88 23.76 -9.54 4.75
C LEU A 88 23.82 -10.93 5.38
N THR A 89 24.25 -11.92 4.60
CA THR A 89 24.55 -13.26 5.11
C THR A 89 26.07 -13.36 5.24
N VAL A 90 26.58 -13.19 6.46
CA VAL A 90 28.00 -13.39 6.76
C VAL A 90 28.20 -14.83 7.21
N THR A 91 28.79 -15.65 6.34
CA THR A 91 29.18 -17.02 6.68
C THR A 91 30.70 -17.07 6.85
N ALA A 92 31.16 -17.15 8.10
CA ALA A 92 32.57 -17.37 8.41
C ALA A 92 32.82 -18.87 8.52
N THR A 93 33.46 -19.46 7.51
CA THR A 93 33.88 -20.87 7.54
C THR A 93 35.33 -20.94 8.02
N ALA A 94 35.57 -21.55 9.17
CA ALA A 94 36.94 -21.85 9.62
C ALA A 94 37.49 -23.03 8.81
N ASP A 95 38.70 -22.89 8.27
CA ASP A 95 39.39 -23.95 7.48
C ASP A 95 39.68 -25.22 8.32
N ARG A 96 39.65 -25.11 9.66
CA ARG A 96 39.84 -26.21 10.60
C ARG A 96 39.25 -25.87 11.97
N THR A 97 38.48 -26.79 12.56
CA THR A 97 37.86 -26.65 13.89
C THR A 97 38.65 -27.33 15.01
N GLU A 98 39.65 -28.15 14.68
CA GLU A 98 40.56 -28.76 15.64
C GLU A 98 42.01 -28.64 15.13
N VAL A 99 42.92 -28.25 16.03
CA VAL A 99 44.36 -28.14 15.77
C VAL A 99 45.06 -29.00 16.82
N PHE A 100 45.76 -30.04 16.37
CA PHE A 100 46.46 -31.00 17.25
C PHE A 100 47.95 -30.70 17.45
N GLU A 101 48.43 -29.51 17.03
CA GLU A 101 49.80 -29.04 17.29
C GLU A 101 49.79 -27.63 17.90
N GLN A 102 50.44 -27.47 19.06
CA GLN A 102 50.67 -26.17 19.68
C GLN A 102 52.07 -25.65 19.33
N PRO A 103 52.23 -24.43 18.78
CA PRO A 103 51.19 -23.51 18.27
C PRO A 103 51.01 -23.57 16.73
N GLY A 104 49.80 -23.92 16.27
CA GLY A 104 49.43 -23.92 14.85
C GLY A 104 48.87 -22.58 14.35
N LEU A 105 49.45 -22.06 13.27
CA LEU A 105 49.06 -20.80 12.63
C LEU A 105 47.83 -21.02 11.71
N VAL A 106 46.74 -20.27 11.92
CA VAL A 106 45.56 -20.25 11.02
C VAL A 106 45.58 -18.96 10.20
N ARG A 107 45.43 -19.06 8.87
CA ARG A 107 45.30 -17.91 7.96
C ARG A 107 43.89 -17.90 7.35
N PHE A 108 43.28 -16.72 7.32
CA PHE A 108 42.03 -16.46 6.60
C PHE A 108 42.37 -15.68 5.31
N THR A 109 41.67 -15.98 4.22
CA THR A 109 41.69 -15.17 2.99
C THR A 109 40.26 -14.75 2.70
N LEU A 110 40.05 -13.47 2.36
CA LEU A 110 38.75 -12.90 2.00
C LEU A 110 38.36 -13.29 0.57
#